data_AF-A0A815M2E0-F1
#
_entry.id   AF-A0A815M2E0-F1
#
_cell.length_a   1.000
_cell.length_b   1.000
_cell.length_c   1.000
_cell.angle_alpha   90.00
_cell.angle_beta   90.00
_cell.angle_gamma   90.00
#
_symmetry.space_group_name_H-M   'P 1'
#
loop_
_entity.id
_entity.type
_entity.pdbx_description
1 polymer ?
#
loop_
_entity_poly.entity_id
_entity_poly.type
_entity_poly.pdbx_seq_one_letter_code
_entity_poly.pdbx_strand_id
1 'polypeptide(L)'
;MTNTINSHQNLNVKNITSLFEEVQNRYINKLISIDEKKITTNERNKQKIVIYESYVKDLSTQTRLLLQSLEELEKEAKQRVGLLENKLKKANASLQHYHSLSDLNKTTNNFETEKWKLVHETLDLKQDLDSLTSFINIAKRTGKWDTDRLQLKTLPLDSIFGITNDDTHISNPLHKEIQYRDERIQVLQAEIEYLRKMQNDLSKQTLNLNSSTSENELKGQNIILTKKVDDLRSKFAEECQKAETYKMDIRLKSNQLKELQQELNLKKTYYEGHINDLSTKLKTISDRHQETTTILNNELAVKNQQVEQLTQQIEQVINEKISFENERNDLERQCRVKDSMTADLESQIRNLERQLTVNNHLIIPIEPTVSKVDYEKLDQELNLTRKRLDGIMTEIKTKDALNSKLEQDLHLLKIFHDEQLEQHIQIAASDVEQLRTEIRTLKNLCEEKADEKISRSDYVE
;
A
#
# COMPACT_ATOMS: atom_id res chain seq x y z
N MET A 1 16.55 0.14 3.75
CA MET A 1 15.76 0.51 2.55
C MET A 1 16.30 1.76 1.82
N THR A 2 17.18 2.55 2.42
CA THR A 2 17.82 3.73 1.79
C THR A 2 18.95 3.39 0.79
N ASN A 3 19.65 2.26 0.95
CA ASN A 3 20.79 1.92 0.08
C ASN A 3 20.39 1.39 -1.32
N THR A 4 19.19 0.85 -1.49
CA THR A 4 18.72 0.30 -2.78
C THR A 4 18.19 1.40 -3.72
N ILE A 5 17.70 2.50 -3.17
CA ILE A 5 17.17 3.64 -3.94
C ILE A 5 18.32 4.43 -4.60
N ASN A 6 19.45 4.57 -3.90
CA ASN A 6 20.63 5.28 -4.43
C ASN A 6 21.38 4.52 -5.55
N SER A 7 21.26 3.19 -5.62
CA SER A 7 21.91 2.41 -6.70
C SER A 7 21.12 2.48 -8.00
N HIS A 8 19.78 2.44 -7.95
CA HIS A 8 18.93 2.54 -9.13
C HIS A 8 18.91 3.95 -9.74
N GLN A 9 19.00 5.01 -8.91
CA GLN A 9 19.14 6.38 -9.43
C GLN A 9 20.49 6.60 -10.13
N ASN A 10 21.59 6.03 -9.62
CA ASN A 10 22.91 6.16 -10.24
C ASN A 10 23.07 5.39 -11.56
N LEU A 11 22.44 4.22 -11.69
CA LEU A 11 22.44 3.43 -12.93
C LEU A 11 21.65 4.12 -14.06
N ASN A 12 20.51 4.73 -13.71
CA ASN A 12 19.66 5.38 -14.71
C ASN A 12 20.28 6.66 -15.27
N VAL A 13 20.97 7.45 -14.43
CA VAL A 13 21.67 8.66 -14.88
C VAL A 13 22.86 8.32 -15.80
N LYS A 14 23.65 7.28 -15.48
CA LYS A 14 24.78 6.87 -16.34
C LYS A 14 24.34 6.45 -17.74
N ASN A 15 23.25 5.69 -17.85
CA ASN A 15 22.72 5.25 -19.16
C ASN A 15 22.18 6.41 -20.00
N ILE A 16 21.55 7.41 -19.38
CA ILE A 16 21.07 8.61 -20.09
C ILE A 16 22.25 9.45 -20.59
N THR A 17 23.32 9.54 -19.80
CA THR A 17 24.52 10.30 -20.18
C THR A 17 25.22 9.65 -21.37
N SER A 18 25.35 8.32 -21.40
CA SER A 18 25.97 7.62 -22.54
C SER A 18 25.15 7.73 -23.83
N LEU A 19 23.81 7.71 -23.73
CA LEU A 19 22.92 7.95 -24.87
C LEU A 19 23.09 9.36 -25.46
N PHE A 20 23.26 10.37 -24.59
CA PHE A 20 23.49 11.74 -25.04
C PHE A 20 24.82 11.87 -25.79
N GLU A 21 25.88 11.25 -25.26
CA GLU A 21 27.20 11.18 -25.91
C GLU A 21 27.12 10.48 -27.27
N GLU A 22 26.37 9.37 -27.37
CA GLU A 22 26.20 8.62 -28.62
C GLU A 22 25.46 9.44 -29.70
N VAL A 23 24.39 10.14 -29.31
CA VAL A 23 23.66 11.05 -30.22
C VAL A 23 24.56 12.19 -30.68
N GLN A 24 25.30 12.81 -29.76
CA GLN A 24 26.23 13.88 -30.09
C GLN A 24 27.33 13.41 -31.05
N ASN A 25 27.91 12.23 -30.79
CA ASN A 25 28.91 11.61 -31.66
C ASN A 25 28.36 11.33 -33.07
N ARG A 26 27.06 11.01 -33.20
CA ARG A 26 26.43 10.80 -34.51
C ARG A 26 26.39 12.06 -35.36
N TYR A 27 26.11 13.22 -34.76
CA TYR A 27 26.13 14.51 -35.49
C TYR A 27 27.55 14.97 -35.80
N ILE A 28 28.49 14.76 -34.87
CA ILE A 28 29.93 15.02 -35.08
C ILE A 28 30.46 14.18 -36.24
N ASN A 29 30.17 12.88 -36.27
CA ASN A 29 30.61 11.98 -37.34
C ASN A 29 30.02 12.37 -38.71
N LYS A 30 28.77 12.84 -38.76
CA LYS A 30 28.17 13.36 -40.00
C LYS A 30 28.84 14.65 -40.48
N LEU A 31 29.25 15.54 -39.56
CA LEU A 31 29.99 16.76 -39.89
C LEU A 31 31.39 16.42 -40.44
N ILE A 32 32.11 15.49 -39.80
CA ILE A 32 33.42 15.01 -40.26
C ILE A 32 33.32 14.41 -41.67
N SER A 33 32.30 13.56 -41.91
CA SER A 33 32.06 12.96 -43.23
C SER A 33 31.79 13.99 -44.34
N ILE A 34 31.22 15.15 -44.02
CA ILE A 34 31.00 16.24 -45.00
C ILE A 34 32.28 17.03 -45.24
N ASP A 35 33.13 17.17 -44.23
CA ASP A 35 34.43 17.84 -44.36
C ASP A 35 35.41 17.04 -45.23
N GLU A 36 35.34 15.71 -45.18
CA GLU A 36 36.17 14.80 -45.99
C GLU A 36 35.74 14.73 -47.47
N LYS A 37 34.51 15.15 -47.81
CA LYS A 37 34.03 15.14 -49.20
C LYS A 37 34.67 16.26 -50.01
N LYS A 38 35.12 15.93 -51.23
CA LYS A 38 35.61 16.87 -52.26
C LYS A 38 34.45 17.63 -52.93
N ILE A 39 33.69 18.38 -52.14
CA ILE A 39 32.61 19.27 -52.60
C ILE A 39 33.05 20.74 -52.51
N THR A 40 32.35 21.62 -53.26
CA THR A 40 32.61 23.06 -53.21
C THR A 40 32.28 23.63 -51.83
N THR A 41 33.00 24.68 -51.42
CA THR A 41 32.86 25.29 -50.09
C THR A 41 31.42 25.73 -49.78
N ASN A 42 30.69 26.20 -50.79
CA ASN A 42 29.29 26.62 -50.64
C ASN A 42 28.35 25.42 -50.40
N GLU A 43 28.52 24.33 -51.15
CA GLU A 43 27.74 23.10 -50.99
C GLU A 43 28.01 22.45 -49.62
N ARG A 44 29.27 22.47 -49.17
CA ARG A 44 29.67 22.00 -47.84
C ARG A 44 28.97 22.78 -46.73
N ASN A 45 28.96 24.11 -46.82
CA ASN A 45 28.32 24.96 -45.81
C ASN A 45 26.80 24.75 -45.77
N LYS A 46 26.15 24.58 -46.92
CA LYS A 46 24.71 24.25 -46.98
C LYS A 46 24.43 22.92 -46.28
N GLN A 47 25.21 21.88 -46.55
CA GLN A 47 25.02 20.58 -45.90
C GLN A 47 25.28 20.63 -44.38
N LYS A 48 26.27 21.42 -43.93
CA LYS A 48 26.51 21.67 -42.50
C LYS A 48 25.33 22.38 -41.83
N ILE A 49 24.77 23.40 -42.47
CA ILE A 49 23.59 24.12 -41.95
C ILE A 49 22.41 23.16 -41.77
N VAL A 50 22.13 22.29 -42.74
CA VAL A 50 21.04 21.29 -42.62
C VAL A 50 21.26 20.35 -41.43
N ILE A 51 22.51 19.92 -41.19
CA ILE A 51 22.82 19.09 -40.01
C ILE A 51 22.62 19.86 -38.71
N TYR A 52 23.09 21.11 -38.64
CA TYR A 52 22.90 21.93 -37.45
C TYR A 52 21.42 22.23 -37.18
N GLU A 53 20.63 22.51 -38.22
CA GLU A 53 19.18 22.68 -38.11
C GLU A 53 18.50 21.40 -37.60
N SER A 54 18.88 20.23 -38.10
CA SER A 54 18.39 18.94 -37.61
C SER A 54 18.77 18.72 -36.15
N TYR A 55 20.02 19.02 -35.76
CA TYR A 55 20.48 18.87 -34.39
C TYR A 55 19.74 19.81 -33.42
N VAL A 56 19.56 21.07 -33.79
CA VAL A 56 18.80 22.06 -32.99
C VAL A 56 17.33 21.65 -32.86
N LYS A 57 16.72 21.11 -33.92
CA LYS A 57 15.34 20.61 -33.89
C LYS A 57 15.20 19.41 -32.96
N ASP A 58 16.13 18.47 -33.01
CA ASP A 58 16.11 17.28 -32.16
C ASP A 58 16.34 17.65 -30.69
N LEU A 59 17.30 18.54 -30.40
CA LEU A 59 17.51 19.10 -29.06
C LEU A 59 16.25 19.80 -28.54
N SER A 60 15.62 20.64 -29.35
CA SER A 60 14.38 21.34 -28.97
C SER A 60 13.24 20.36 -28.66
N THR A 61 13.18 19.25 -29.40
CA THR A 61 12.19 18.18 -29.19
C THR A 61 12.50 17.43 -27.89
N GLN A 62 13.77 17.09 -27.63
CA GLN A 62 14.20 16.46 -26.39
C GLN A 62 13.92 17.35 -25.17
N THR A 63 14.25 18.64 -25.24
CA THR A 63 13.95 19.59 -24.15
C THR A 63 12.45 19.67 -23.87
N ARG A 64 11.60 19.67 -24.92
CA ARG A 64 10.14 19.66 -24.76
C ARG A 64 9.66 18.39 -24.07
N LEU A 65 10.16 17.21 -24.48
CA LEU A 65 9.78 15.93 -23.87
C LEU A 65 10.25 15.85 -22.41
N LEU A 66 11.45 16.36 -22.10
CA LEU A 66 11.96 16.43 -20.73
C LEU A 66 11.11 17.36 -19.86
N LEU A 67 10.73 18.53 -20.38
CA LEU A 67 9.83 19.45 -19.67
C LEU A 67 8.47 18.78 -19.40
N GLN A 68 7.88 18.11 -20.39
CA GLN A 68 6.63 17.39 -20.20
C GLN A 68 6.78 16.27 -19.14
N SER A 69 7.87 15.51 -19.17
CA SER A 69 8.13 14.47 -18.17
C SER A 69 8.32 15.07 -16.77
N LEU A 70 8.98 16.22 -16.65
CA LEU A 70 9.11 16.95 -15.38
C LEU A 70 7.76 17.44 -14.87
N GLU A 71 6.90 17.98 -15.74
CA GLU A 71 5.55 18.41 -15.38
C GLU A 71 4.68 17.22 -14.91
N GLU A 72 4.77 16.08 -15.58
CA GLU A 72 4.09 14.85 -15.19
C GLU A 72 4.59 14.33 -13.82
N LEU A 73 5.90 14.34 -13.60
CA LEU A 73 6.51 13.97 -12.32
C LEU A 73 6.12 14.94 -11.19
N GLU A 74 6.07 16.25 -11.47
CA GLU A 74 5.63 17.26 -10.50
C GLU A 74 4.15 17.05 -10.15
N LYS A 75 3.31 16.78 -11.15
CA LYS A 75 1.89 16.46 -10.94
C LYS A 75 1.72 15.20 -10.10
N GLU A 76 2.48 14.14 -10.40
CA GLU A 76 2.44 12.91 -9.61
C GLU A 76 2.92 13.15 -8.17
N ALA A 77 4.00 13.90 -7.98
CA ALA A 77 4.51 14.26 -6.65
C ALA A 77 3.46 15.03 -5.84
N LYS A 78 2.79 16.02 -6.44
CA LYS A 78 1.69 16.77 -5.81
C LYS A 78 0.53 15.85 -5.41
N GLN A 79 0.14 14.92 -6.29
CA GLN A 79 -0.91 13.94 -5.99
C GLN A 79 -0.52 13.01 -4.83
N ARG A 80 0.71 12.50 -4.81
CA ARG A 80 1.24 11.65 -3.73
C ARG A 80 1.28 12.40 -2.41
N VAL A 81 1.70 13.67 -2.40
CA VAL A 81 1.68 14.54 -1.21
C VAL A 81 0.24 14.73 -0.71
N GLY A 82 -0.70 15.08 -1.58
CA GLY A 82 -2.11 15.25 -1.18
C GLY A 82 -2.73 13.97 -0.60
N LEU A 83 -2.36 12.79 -1.13
CA LEU A 83 -2.77 11.51 -0.55
C LEU A 83 -2.19 11.28 0.85
N LEU A 84 -0.92 11.62 1.06
CA LEU A 84 -0.26 11.50 2.36
C LEU A 84 -0.86 12.48 3.37
N GLU A 85 -1.11 13.73 2.99
CA GLU A 85 -1.77 14.73 3.83
C GLU A 85 -3.17 14.28 4.24
N ASN A 86 -3.95 13.70 3.32
CA ASN A 86 -5.27 13.16 3.62
C ASN A 86 -5.20 11.96 4.57
N LYS A 87 -4.23 11.06 4.40
CA LYS A 87 -4.01 9.93 5.33
C LYS A 87 -3.61 10.44 6.71
N LEU A 88 -2.71 11.43 6.78
CA LEU A 88 -2.27 12.06 8.02
C LEU A 88 -3.44 12.73 8.74
N LYS A 89 -4.28 13.48 8.02
CA LYS A 89 -5.47 14.14 8.56
C LYS A 89 -6.46 13.12 9.14
N LYS A 90 -6.70 12.01 8.44
CA LYS A 90 -7.56 10.90 8.95
C LYS A 90 -6.96 10.25 10.20
N ALA A 91 -5.67 9.93 10.19
CA ALA A 91 -4.99 9.36 11.36
C ALA A 91 -5.03 10.29 12.57
N ASN A 92 -4.85 11.60 12.36
CA ASN A 92 -4.91 12.60 13.42
C ASN A 92 -6.33 12.71 14.01
N ALA A 93 -7.37 12.67 13.17
CA ALA A 93 -8.76 12.62 13.63
C ALA A 93 -9.06 11.37 14.47
N SER A 94 -8.54 10.20 14.07
CA SER A 94 -8.64 8.97 14.86
C SER A 94 -7.94 9.10 16.22
N LEU A 95 -6.73 9.69 16.25
CA LEU A 95 -6.01 9.92 17.51
C LEU A 95 -6.77 10.87 18.46
N GLN A 96 -7.38 11.92 17.93
CA GLN A 96 -8.24 12.80 18.73
C GLN A 96 -9.42 12.03 19.34
N HIS A 97 -10.06 11.14 18.57
CA HIS A 97 -11.11 10.26 19.10
C HIS A 97 -10.59 9.34 20.22
N TYR A 98 -9.38 8.79 20.09
CA TYR A 98 -8.76 7.99 21.15
C TYR A 98 -8.47 8.80 22.42
N HIS A 99 -8.03 10.06 22.28
CA HIS A 99 -7.85 10.96 23.42
C HIS A 99 -9.17 11.23 24.14
N SER A 100 -10.25 11.52 23.40
CA SER A 100 -11.59 11.70 23.97
C SER A 100 -12.08 10.44 24.69
N LEU A 101 -11.83 9.25 24.15
CA LEU A 101 -12.13 7.97 24.81
C LEU A 101 -11.31 7.77 26.09
N SER A 102 -10.03 8.16 26.09
CA SER A 102 -9.17 8.06 27.26
C SER A 102 -9.66 8.97 28.40
N ASP A 103 -10.08 10.19 28.08
CA ASP A 103 -10.62 11.12 29.08
C ASP A 103 -11.97 10.65 29.61
N LEU A 104 -12.84 10.09 28.76
CA LEU A 104 -14.07 9.45 29.20
C LEU A 104 -13.75 8.29 30.16
N ASN A 105 -12.76 7.45 29.85
CA ASN A 105 -12.36 6.35 30.72
C ASN A 105 -11.85 6.83 32.10
N LYS A 106 -11.13 7.95 32.16
CA LYS A 106 -10.75 8.58 33.45
C LYS A 106 -11.98 9.03 34.24
N THR A 107 -12.97 9.64 33.58
CA THR A 107 -14.21 10.04 34.26
C THR A 107 -14.99 8.84 34.79
N THR A 108 -15.07 7.75 34.02
CA THR A 108 -15.71 6.50 34.45
C THR A 108 -15.01 5.92 35.69
N ASN A 109 -13.68 5.87 35.69
CA ASN A 109 -12.92 5.39 36.84
C ASN A 109 -13.15 6.26 38.10
N ASN A 110 -13.23 7.59 37.93
CA ASN A 110 -13.56 8.48 39.05
C ASN A 110 -14.96 8.18 39.61
N PHE A 111 -15.97 8.02 38.75
CA PHE A 111 -17.32 7.66 39.19
C PHE A 111 -17.37 6.28 39.87
N GLU A 112 -16.59 5.30 39.40
CA GLU A 112 -16.49 4.01 40.08
C GLU A 112 -15.89 4.14 41.47
N THR A 113 -14.82 4.93 41.64
CA THR A 113 -14.23 5.15 42.97
C THR A 113 -15.20 5.86 43.93
N GLU A 114 -15.98 6.82 43.44
CA GLU A 114 -16.98 7.52 44.24
C GLU A 114 -18.15 6.61 44.61
N LYS A 115 -18.60 5.78 43.67
CA LYS A 115 -19.59 4.72 43.93
C LYS A 115 -19.13 3.79 45.05
N TRP A 116 -17.86 3.33 45.03
CA TRP A 116 -17.34 2.46 46.09
C TRP A 116 -17.30 3.14 47.46
N LYS A 117 -17.00 4.44 47.53
CA LYS A 117 -17.06 5.21 48.79
C LYS A 117 -18.48 5.26 49.36
N LEU A 118 -19.47 5.60 48.53
CA LEU A 118 -20.87 5.66 48.94
C LEU A 118 -21.42 4.29 49.38
N VAL A 119 -21.01 3.22 48.70
CA VAL A 119 -21.37 1.85 49.09
C VAL A 119 -20.80 1.49 50.47
N HIS A 120 -19.57 1.93 50.78
CA HIS A 120 -18.98 1.69 52.10
C HIS A 120 -19.69 2.50 53.19
N GLU A 121 -19.98 3.77 52.95
CA GLU A 121 -20.69 4.64 53.88
C GLU A 121 -22.10 4.13 54.18
N THR A 122 -22.84 3.69 53.16
CA THR A 122 -24.17 3.08 53.36
C THR A 122 -24.11 1.77 54.14
N LEU A 123 -23.04 0.99 53.99
CA LEU A 123 -22.82 -0.23 54.77
C LEU A 123 -22.55 0.10 56.24
N ASP A 124 -21.69 1.08 56.52
CA ASP A 124 -21.38 1.52 57.89
C ASP A 124 -22.62 2.12 58.56
N LEU A 125 -23.39 2.97 57.87
CA LEU A 125 -24.66 3.50 58.37
C LEU A 125 -25.67 2.41 58.69
N LYS A 126 -25.75 1.37 57.86
CA LYS A 126 -26.63 0.22 58.12
C LYS A 126 -26.21 -0.52 59.39
N GLN A 127 -24.91 -0.73 59.58
CA GLN A 127 -24.36 -1.37 60.77
C GLN A 127 -24.62 -0.54 62.04
N ASP A 128 -24.54 0.78 61.94
CA ASP A 128 -24.89 1.69 63.03
C ASP A 128 -26.38 1.62 63.37
N LEU A 129 -27.25 1.56 62.36
CA LEU A 129 -28.70 1.45 62.52
C LEU A 129 -29.11 0.10 63.16
N ASP A 130 -28.47 -0.99 62.74
CA ASP A 130 -28.65 -2.32 63.35
C ASP A 130 -28.20 -2.33 64.82
N SER A 131 -27.07 -1.67 65.13
CA SER A 131 -26.55 -1.53 66.49
C SER A 131 -27.49 -0.71 67.39
N LEU A 132 -28.03 0.39 66.86
CA LEU A 132 -28.98 1.26 67.56
C LEU A 132 -30.32 0.55 67.77
N THR A 133 -30.78 -0.23 66.79
CA THR A 133 -31.98 -1.07 66.89
C THR A 133 -31.80 -2.16 67.96
N SER A 134 -30.65 -2.82 67.97
CA SER A 134 -30.30 -3.81 69.01
C SER A 134 -30.27 -3.16 70.40
N PHE A 135 -29.65 -2.00 70.52
CA PHE A 135 -29.60 -1.22 71.76
C PHE A 135 -30.99 -0.84 72.28
N ILE A 136 -31.86 -0.29 71.42
CA ILE A 136 -33.26 0.03 71.78
C ILE A 136 -34.00 -1.23 72.22
N ASN A 137 -33.81 -2.35 71.54
CA ASN A 137 -34.46 -3.61 71.89
C ASN A 137 -33.97 -4.17 73.24
N ILE A 138 -32.69 -4.01 73.57
CA ILE A 138 -32.13 -4.38 74.88
C ILE A 138 -32.67 -3.45 75.97
N ALA A 139 -32.71 -2.14 75.73
CA ALA A 139 -33.27 -1.17 76.67
C ALA A 139 -34.76 -1.45 76.94
N LYS A 140 -35.55 -1.74 75.89
CA LYS A 140 -36.95 -2.16 76.03
C LYS A 140 -37.15 -3.43 76.86
N ARG A 141 -36.24 -4.40 76.75
CA ARG A 141 -36.31 -5.68 77.48
C ARG A 141 -35.86 -5.58 78.93
N THR A 142 -34.86 -4.74 79.21
CA THR A 142 -34.22 -4.66 80.53
C THR A 142 -34.69 -3.46 81.36
N GLY A 143 -35.36 -2.49 80.74
CA GLY A 143 -35.79 -1.24 81.37
C GLY A 143 -34.64 -0.30 81.73
N LYS A 144 -33.41 -0.61 81.33
CA LYS A 144 -32.20 0.19 81.60
C LYS A 144 -31.52 0.59 80.29
N TRP A 145 -31.18 1.87 80.19
CA TRP A 145 -30.40 2.41 79.09
C TRP A 145 -28.91 2.28 79.46
N ASP A 146 -28.25 1.23 78.97
CA ASP A 146 -26.81 0.98 79.21
C ASP A 146 -25.98 1.44 78.01
N THR A 147 -25.64 2.73 78.00
CA THR A 147 -24.98 3.43 76.88
C THR A 147 -23.57 2.93 76.59
N ASP A 148 -22.93 2.22 77.52
CA ASP A 148 -21.52 1.82 77.44
C ASP A 148 -21.26 0.75 76.36
N ARG A 149 -22.32 0.11 75.86
CA ARG A 149 -22.25 -0.93 74.81
C ARG A 149 -22.58 -0.42 73.41
N LEU A 150 -23.01 0.83 73.27
CA LEU A 150 -23.37 1.40 71.97
C LEU A 150 -22.12 2.03 71.35
N GLN A 151 -21.54 1.38 70.35
CA GLN A 151 -20.45 1.93 69.54
C GLN A 151 -20.99 2.18 68.13
N LEU A 152 -21.15 3.46 67.79
CA LEU A 152 -21.51 3.89 66.43
C LEU A 152 -20.25 4.32 65.70
N LYS A 153 -20.08 3.87 64.45
CA LYS A 153 -18.92 4.20 63.62
C LYS A 153 -18.98 5.62 63.04
N THR A 154 -20.18 6.17 62.84
CA THR A 154 -20.38 7.42 62.10
C THR A 154 -20.77 8.64 62.95
N LEU A 155 -21.24 8.49 64.20
CA LEU A 155 -21.69 9.61 65.06
C LEU A 155 -21.32 9.46 66.56
N PRO A 156 -20.82 10.52 67.23
CA PRO A 156 -20.53 10.50 68.67
C PRO A 156 -21.80 10.63 69.53
N LEU A 157 -21.86 9.84 70.61
CA LEU A 157 -23.04 9.65 71.49
C LEU A 157 -23.55 10.92 72.18
N ASP A 158 -22.70 11.93 72.37
CA ASP A 158 -23.04 13.18 73.07
C ASP A 158 -24.09 14.02 72.34
N SER A 159 -24.36 13.72 71.07
CA SER A 159 -25.40 14.39 70.26
C SER A 159 -26.81 13.85 70.51
N ILE A 160 -26.95 12.74 71.26
CA ILE A 160 -28.21 11.96 71.34
C ILE A 160 -28.95 12.13 72.68
N PHE A 161 -28.26 12.39 73.81
CA PHE A 161 -28.86 12.26 75.16
C PHE A 161 -28.72 13.51 76.07
N GLY A 162 -29.20 14.68 75.63
CA GLY A 162 -29.12 15.95 76.39
C GLY A 162 -29.52 15.90 77.89
N ILE A 163 -28.92 16.79 78.68
CA ILE A 163 -28.91 16.86 80.16
C ILE A 163 -30.28 17.31 80.74
N THR A 164 -30.83 16.59 81.75
CA THR A 164 -32.07 16.94 82.47
C THR A 164 -31.89 16.92 84.00
N ASN A 165 -32.31 17.99 84.70
CA ASN A 165 -32.41 18.12 86.16
C ASN A 165 -33.87 17.99 86.60
N ASP A 166 -34.15 17.30 87.73
CA ASP A 166 -35.44 17.35 88.44
C ASP A 166 -35.23 17.08 89.95
N ASP A 167 -35.88 17.88 90.80
CA ASP A 167 -36.00 17.69 92.26
C ASP A 167 -37.47 17.48 92.64
N THR A 168 -37.72 16.55 93.57
CA THR A 168 -39.04 16.10 94.05
C THR A 168 -39.19 16.37 95.54
N HIS A 169 -40.41 16.58 96.06
CA HIS A 169 -40.76 16.21 97.43
C HIS A 169 -42.28 16.06 97.66
N ILE A 170 -42.66 14.95 98.29
CA ILE A 170 -43.98 14.61 98.84
C ILE A 170 -43.76 14.21 100.30
N SER A 171 -44.68 14.54 101.21
CA SER A 171 -44.78 13.87 102.52
C SER A 171 -46.23 13.73 102.96
N ASN A 172 -46.48 12.62 103.65
CA ASN A 172 -47.74 11.94 103.93
C ASN A 172 -47.93 11.86 105.49
N PRO A 173 -48.84 11.03 106.04
CA PRO A 173 -50.06 11.41 106.74
C PRO A 173 -50.05 10.97 108.22
N LEU A 174 -51.23 10.82 108.84
CA LEU A 174 -51.53 10.01 110.04
C LEU A 174 -51.66 10.71 111.42
N HIS A 175 -52.31 11.88 111.49
CA HIS A 175 -52.89 12.42 112.73
C HIS A 175 -54.32 11.86 112.98
N LYS A 176 -54.47 10.53 112.77
CA LYS A 176 -55.61 9.88 112.11
C LYS A 176 -56.86 9.53 112.92
N GLU A 177 -56.99 9.86 114.20
CA GLU A 177 -58.06 9.21 114.98
C GLU A 177 -58.89 10.10 115.89
N ILE A 178 -58.48 11.35 116.08
CA ILE A 178 -59.33 12.38 116.72
C ILE A 178 -59.85 13.35 115.66
N GLN A 179 -59.08 13.52 114.58
CA GLN A 179 -59.51 14.12 113.32
C GLN A 179 -60.69 13.34 112.71
N TYR A 180 -60.87 12.03 112.95
CA TYR A 180 -61.88 11.22 112.25
C TYR A 180 -63.36 11.64 112.44
N ARG A 181 -63.71 12.41 113.49
CA ARG A 181 -65.09 12.89 113.71
C ARG A 181 -65.33 14.30 113.18
N ASP A 182 -64.39 15.23 113.34
CA ASP A 182 -64.45 16.55 112.71
C ASP A 182 -64.06 16.50 111.22
N GLU A 183 -63.21 15.55 110.83
CA GLU A 183 -63.03 15.08 109.45
C GLU A 183 -64.28 14.41 108.94
N ARG A 184 -65.14 13.73 109.69
CA ARG A 184 -66.37 13.20 109.05
C ARG A 184 -67.25 14.35 108.55
N ILE A 185 -67.31 15.44 109.31
CA ILE A 185 -68.09 16.64 108.96
C ILE A 185 -67.34 17.51 107.93
N GLN A 186 -66.03 17.71 108.09
CA GLN A 186 -65.18 18.36 107.08
C GLN A 186 -64.98 17.51 105.82
N VAL A 187 -65.03 16.18 105.88
CA VAL A 187 -65.01 15.27 104.73
C VAL A 187 -66.34 15.34 104.07
N LEU A 188 -67.48 15.37 104.77
CA LEU A 188 -68.76 15.57 104.10
C LEU A 188 -68.89 16.98 103.49
N GLN A 189 -68.34 18.03 104.14
CA GLN A 189 -68.29 19.38 103.57
C GLN A 189 -67.26 19.50 102.43
N ALA A 190 -66.07 18.92 102.59
CA ALA A 190 -65.05 18.83 101.55
C ALA A 190 -65.44 17.85 100.46
N GLU A 191 -66.35 16.90 100.70
CA GLU A 191 -66.91 15.98 99.71
C GLU A 191 -68.05 16.66 98.99
N ILE A 192 -68.86 17.50 99.63
CA ILE A 192 -69.78 18.41 98.94
C ILE A 192 -69.00 19.45 98.12
N GLU A 193 -67.89 19.96 98.63
CA GLU A 193 -67.05 20.94 97.95
C GLU A 193 -66.17 20.30 96.88
N TYR A 194 -65.72 19.06 97.07
CA TYR A 194 -65.06 18.21 96.08
C TYR A 194 -66.05 17.72 95.04
N LEU A 195 -67.29 17.41 95.38
CA LEU A 195 -68.35 17.08 94.43
C LEU A 195 -68.79 18.34 93.68
N ARG A 196 -68.83 19.53 94.30
CA ARG A 196 -69.03 20.80 93.58
C ARG A 196 -67.86 21.17 92.70
N LYS A 197 -66.62 20.92 93.15
CA LYS A 197 -65.40 21.15 92.37
C LYS A 197 -65.30 20.14 91.24
N MET A 198 -65.63 18.88 91.46
CA MET A 198 -65.74 17.82 90.47
C MET A 198 -66.92 18.07 89.53
N GLN A 199 -68.04 18.63 90.00
CA GLN A 199 -69.15 19.04 89.15
C GLN A 199 -68.80 20.29 88.34
N ASN A 200 -68.00 21.22 88.86
CA ASN A 200 -67.46 22.35 88.11
C ASN A 200 -66.35 21.92 87.15
N ASP A 201 -65.53 20.94 87.51
CA ASP A 201 -64.45 20.41 86.70
C ASP A 201 -65.02 19.47 85.62
N LEU A 202 -66.07 18.71 85.94
CA LEU A 202 -66.91 18.01 84.98
C LEU A 202 -67.60 19.03 84.10
N SER A 203 -68.30 20.04 84.62
CA SER A 203 -68.97 21.07 83.81
C SER A 203 -67.99 21.85 82.94
N LYS A 204 -66.77 22.14 83.42
CA LYS A 204 -65.66 22.69 82.64
C LYS A 204 -65.11 21.69 81.64
N GLN A 205 -65.04 20.40 81.96
CA GLN A 205 -64.70 19.33 81.02
C GLN A 205 -65.80 19.11 79.99
N THR A 206 -67.08 19.28 80.31
CA THR A 206 -68.21 19.17 79.39
C THR A 206 -68.27 20.42 78.50
N LEU A 207 -68.01 21.61 79.05
CA LEU A 207 -67.81 22.84 78.28
C LEU A 207 -66.57 22.75 77.40
N ASN A 208 -65.45 22.20 77.90
CA ASN A 208 -64.26 21.95 77.10
C ASN A 208 -64.47 20.83 76.09
N LEU A 209 -65.16 19.74 76.38
CA LEU A 209 -65.46 18.68 75.39
C LEU A 209 -66.38 19.21 74.29
N ASN A 210 -67.30 20.11 74.63
CA ASN A 210 -68.15 20.81 73.67
C ASN A 210 -67.44 21.98 72.96
N SER A 211 -66.30 22.49 73.47
CA SER A 211 -65.52 23.58 72.86
C SER A 211 -64.17 23.17 72.26
N SER A 212 -63.68 21.95 72.50
CA SER A 212 -62.36 21.43 72.05
C SER A 212 -62.45 20.53 70.82
N THR A 213 -63.66 20.22 70.37
CA THR A 213 -63.88 19.61 69.06
C THR A 213 -65.14 20.22 68.49
N SER A 214 -65.03 21.49 68.10
CA SER A 214 -66.04 22.11 67.26
C SER A 214 -66.20 21.23 66.02
N GLU A 215 -67.41 20.76 65.75
CA GLU A 215 -67.74 19.99 64.54
C GLU A 215 -67.24 20.70 63.27
N ASN A 216 -67.07 22.03 63.33
CA ASN A 216 -66.50 22.85 62.27
C ASN A 216 -64.98 22.69 62.09
N GLU A 217 -64.20 22.41 63.15
CA GLU A 217 -62.76 22.14 63.03
C GLU A 217 -62.49 20.77 62.42
N LEU A 218 -63.27 19.75 62.82
CA LEU A 218 -63.21 18.43 62.20
C LEU A 218 -63.67 18.48 60.73
N LYS A 219 -64.74 19.22 60.41
CA LYS A 219 -65.15 19.49 59.03
C LYS A 219 -64.06 20.22 58.25
N GLY A 220 -63.41 21.22 58.84
CA GLY A 220 -62.29 21.95 58.25
C GLY A 220 -61.10 21.04 57.94
N GLN A 221 -60.67 20.20 58.88
CA GLN A 221 -59.62 19.21 58.67
C GLN A 221 -60.00 18.18 57.60
N ASN A 222 -61.25 17.74 57.56
CA ASN A 222 -61.74 16.79 56.57
C ASN A 222 -61.76 17.40 55.15
N ILE A 223 -62.13 18.68 55.01
CA ILE A 223 -62.02 19.43 53.75
C ILE A 223 -60.55 19.54 53.31
N ILE A 224 -59.63 19.86 54.23
CA ILE A 224 -58.19 19.95 53.93
C ILE A 224 -57.64 18.60 53.49
N LEU A 225 -58.00 17.52 54.18
CA LEU A 225 -57.61 16.15 53.83
C LEU A 225 -58.17 15.73 52.48
N THR A 226 -59.45 16.03 52.20
CA THR A 226 -60.08 15.75 50.91
C THR A 226 -59.34 16.46 49.77
N LYS A 227 -59.04 17.76 49.95
CA LYS A 227 -58.26 18.53 48.97
C LYS A 227 -56.85 17.95 48.78
N LYS A 228 -56.19 17.50 49.85
CA LYS A 228 -54.89 16.83 49.76
C LYS A 228 -54.97 15.51 48.99
N VAL A 229 -56.03 14.73 49.19
CA VAL A 229 -56.28 13.48 48.46
C VAL A 229 -56.52 13.78 46.98
N ASP A 230 -57.29 14.81 46.64
CA ASP A 230 -57.53 15.22 45.26
C ASP A 230 -56.25 15.73 44.57
N ASP A 231 -55.43 16.54 45.26
CA ASP A 231 -54.12 16.98 44.75
C ASP A 231 -53.19 15.78 44.51
N LEU A 232 -53.15 14.80 45.42
CA LEU A 232 -52.36 13.58 45.25
C LEU A 232 -52.87 12.73 44.09
N ARG A 233 -54.20 12.63 43.91
CA ARG A 233 -54.80 11.93 42.75
C ARG A 233 -54.44 12.61 41.44
N SER A 234 -54.46 13.95 41.38
CA SER A 234 -54.05 14.70 40.20
C SER A 234 -52.58 14.45 39.86
N LYS A 235 -51.68 14.54 40.85
CA LYS A 235 -50.25 14.24 40.67
C LYS A 235 -50.00 12.81 40.23
N PHE A 236 -50.72 11.85 40.80
CA PHE A 236 -50.63 10.45 40.39
C PHE A 236 -51.09 10.25 38.94
N ALA A 237 -52.19 10.89 38.52
CA ALA A 237 -52.68 10.84 37.15
C ALA A 237 -51.68 11.45 36.14
N GLU A 238 -51.08 12.60 36.48
CA GLU A 238 -50.01 13.21 35.67
C GLU A 238 -48.80 12.27 35.53
N GLU A 239 -48.39 11.62 36.61
CA GLU A 239 -47.25 10.73 36.59
C GLU A 239 -47.54 9.44 35.80
N CYS A 240 -48.77 8.91 35.88
CA CYS A 240 -49.22 7.83 35.00
C CYS A 240 -49.18 8.24 33.52
N GLN A 241 -49.56 9.47 33.20
CA GLN A 241 -49.51 9.97 31.83
C GLN A 241 -48.06 10.10 31.32
N LYS A 242 -47.14 10.60 32.16
CA LYS A 242 -45.70 10.63 31.84
C LYS A 242 -45.11 9.24 31.65
N ALA A 243 -45.51 8.27 32.48
CA ALA A 243 -45.04 6.89 32.33
C ALA A 243 -45.46 6.30 30.97
N GLU A 244 -46.68 6.59 30.51
CA GLU A 244 -47.17 6.10 29.22
C GLU A 244 -46.47 6.80 28.04
N THR A 245 -46.14 8.10 28.15
CA THR A 245 -45.34 8.78 27.12
C THR A 245 -43.92 8.22 27.05
N TYR A 246 -43.26 7.98 28.20
CA TYR A 246 -41.94 7.34 28.22
C TYR A 246 -41.94 5.93 27.63
N LYS A 247 -42.99 5.16 27.89
CA LYS A 247 -43.16 3.82 27.31
C LYS A 247 -43.32 3.88 25.79
N MET A 248 -44.02 4.87 25.26
CA MET A 248 -44.13 5.10 23.82
C MET A 248 -42.78 5.49 23.19
N ASP A 249 -42.04 6.39 23.84
CA ASP A 249 -40.70 6.79 23.39
C ASP A 249 -39.71 5.61 23.38
N ILE A 250 -39.74 4.77 24.42
CA ILE A 250 -38.93 3.55 24.47
C ILE A 250 -39.27 2.63 23.30
N ARG A 251 -40.56 2.49 22.96
CA ARG A 251 -41.00 1.67 21.83
C ARG A 251 -40.50 2.22 20.49
N LEU A 252 -40.60 3.53 20.28
CA LEU A 252 -40.09 4.19 19.07
C LEU A 252 -38.57 4.03 18.93
N LYS A 253 -37.82 4.29 20.00
CA LYS A 253 -36.36 4.09 20.02
C LYS A 253 -35.98 2.63 19.79
N SER A 254 -36.74 1.68 20.34
CA SER A 254 -36.50 0.24 20.12
C SER A 254 -36.69 -0.15 18.65
N ASN A 255 -37.67 0.43 17.96
CA ASN A 255 -37.88 0.20 16.54
C ASN A 255 -36.74 0.80 15.70
N GLN A 256 -36.33 2.05 15.98
CA GLN A 256 -35.19 2.68 15.31
C GLN A 256 -33.90 1.86 15.48
N LEU A 257 -33.68 1.30 16.67
CA LEU A 257 -32.51 0.46 16.94
C LEU A 257 -32.55 -0.83 16.09
N LYS A 258 -33.73 -1.43 15.91
CA LYS A 258 -33.90 -2.60 15.01
C LYS A 258 -33.61 -2.25 13.55
N GLU A 259 -34.09 -1.11 13.06
CA GLU A 259 -33.85 -0.64 11.69
C GLU A 259 -32.36 -0.39 11.44
N LEU A 260 -31.69 0.34 12.34
CA LEU A 260 -30.25 0.57 12.27
C LEU A 260 -29.45 -0.73 12.30
N GLN A 261 -29.90 -1.72 13.10
CA GLN A 261 -29.24 -3.02 13.18
C GLN A 261 -29.43 -3.85 11.90
N GLN A 262 -30.58 -3.73 11.22
CA GLN A 262 -30.78 -4.34 9.91
C GLN A 262 -29.92 -3.66 8.84
N GLU A 263 -29.86 -2.34 8.81
CA GLU A 263 -29.02 -1.59 7.87
C GLU A 263 -27.53 -1.91 8.05
N LEU A 264 -27.07 -2.00 9.30
CA LEU A 264 -25.70 -2.41 9.62
C LEU A 264 -25.40 -3.82 9.10
N ASN A 265 -26.32 -4.77 9.28
CA ASN A 265 -26.15 -6.13 8.79
C ASN A 265 -26.10 -6.19 7.26
N LEU A 266 -26.95 -5.43 6.56
CA LEU A 266 -26.93 -5.34 5.09
C LEU A 266 -25.63 -4.71 4.57
N LYS A 267 -25.13 -3.65 5.21
CA LYS A 267 -23.84 -3.05 4.87
C LYS A 267 -22.69 -4.03 5.11
N LYS A 268 -22.74 -4.79 6.21
CA LYS A 268 -21.73 -5.80 6.54
C LYS A 268 -21.67 -6.89 5.47
N THR A 269 -22.80 -7.47 5.08
CA THR A 269 -22.84 -8.51 4.04
C THR A 269 -22.40 -7.97 2.68
N TYR A 270 -22.75 -6.73 2.34
CA TYR A 270 -22.28 -6.06 1.13
C TYR A 270 -20.74 -5.94 1.11
N TYR A 271 -20.13 -5.45 2.19
CA TYR A 271 -18.67 -5.32 2.26
C TYR A 271 -17.95 -6.66 2.29
N GLU A 272 -18.51 -7.68 2.97
CA GLU A 272 -17.97 -9.05 2.94
C GLU A 272 -17.97 -9.62 1.50
N GLY A 273 -19.06 -9.43 0.75
CA GLY A 273 -19.11 -9.78 -0.67
C GLY A 273 -18.06 -9.05 -1.50
N HIS A 274 -17.90 -7.74 -1.29
CA HIS A 274 -16.90 -6.96 -2.02
C HIS A 274 -15.46 -7.38 -1.69
N ILE A 275 -15.16 -7.71 -0.43
CA ILE A 275 -13.86 -8.22 0.00
C ILE A 275 -13.56 -9.57 -0.65
N ASN A 276 -14.55 -10.45 -0.75
CA ASN A 276 -14.40 -11.75 -1.42
C ASN A 276 -14.13 -11.57 -2.92
N ASP A 277 -14.86 -10.68 -3.60
CA ASP A 277 -14.62 -10.36 -5.01
C ASP A 277 -13.24 -9.75 -5.26
N LEU A 278 -12.76 -8.88 -4.37
CA LEU A 278 -11.41 -8.34 -4.46
C LEU A 278 -10.35 -9.43 -4.21
N SER A 279 -10.60 -10.34 -3.26
CA SER A 279 -9.68 -11.44 -2.97
C SER A 279 -9.58 -12.43 -4.14
N THR A 280 -10.71 -12.75 -4.79
CA THR A 280 -10.70 -13.61 -5.99
C THR A 280 -9.97 -12.95 -7.15
N LYS A 281 -10.22 -11.66 -7.42
CA LYS A 281 -9.48 -10.89 -8.44
C LYS A 281 -7.99 -10.84 -8.17
N LEU A 282 -7.59 -10.61 -6.91
CA LEU A 282 -6.19 -10.59 -6.51
C LEU A 282 -5.53 -11.95 -6.76
N LYS A 283 -6.23 -13.04 -6.42
CA LYS A 283 -5.75 -14.40 -6.68
C LYS A 283 -5.55 -14.64 -8.19
N THR A 284 -6.53 -14.28 -9.02
CA THR A 284 -6.41 -14.43 -10.48
C THR A 284 -5.25 -13.63 -11.07
N ILE A 285 -5.01 -12.42 -10.57
CA ILE A 285 -3.85 -11.60 -10.99
C ILE A 285 -2.54 -12.27 -10.57
N SER A 286 -2.47 -12.79 -9.35
CA SER A 286 -1.31 -13.51 -8.84
C SER A 286 -1.00 -14.75 -9.68
N ASP A 287 -2.03 -15.55 -9.98
CA ASP A 287 -1.89 -16.79 -10.77
C ASP A 287 -1.39 -16.46 -12.19
N ARG A 288 -1.97 -15.44 -12.85
CA ARG A 288 -1.51 -14.97 -14.17
C ARG A 288 -0.09 -14.42 -14.15
N HIS A 289 0.28 -13.69 -13.11
CA HIS A 289 1.63 -13.16 -12.98
C HIS A 289 2.65 -14.29 -12.82
N GLN A 290 2.32 -15.31 -12.03
CA GLN A 290 3.15 -16.50 -11.88
C GLN A 290 3.30 -17.25 -13.21
N GLU A 291 2.20 -17.48 -13.92
CA GLU A 291 2.20 -18.12 -15.25
C GLU A 291 3.07 -17.33 -16.24
N THR A 292 2.87 -16.01 -16.33
CA THR A 292 3.67 -15.14 -17.21
C THR A 292 5.16 -15.21 -16.88
N THR A 293 5.49 -15.21 -15.58
CA THR A 293 6.88 -15.32 -15.12
C THR A 293 7.50 -16.67 -15.51
N THR A 294 6.74 -17.76 -15.41
CA THR A 294 7.21 -19.09 -15.85
C THR A 294 7.44 -19.16 -17.36
N ILE A 295 6.55 -18.55 -18.16
CA ILE A 295 6.70 -18.50 -19.62
C ILE A 295 7.96 -17.70 -19.99
N LEU A 296 8.13 -16.50 -19.43
CA LEU A 296 9.29 -15.65 -19.68
C LEU A 296 10.60 -16.33 -19.26
N ASN A 297 10.63 -17.02 -18.12
CA ASN A 297 11.82 -17.77 -17.69
C ASN A 297 12.17 -18.91 -18.65
N ASN A 298 11.16 -19.61 -19.17
CA ASN A 298 11.38 -20.67 -20.16
C ASN A 298 11.88 -20.09 -21.49
N GLU A 299 11.31 -18.99 -21.97
CA GLU A 299 11.77 -18.30 -23.18
C GLU A 299 13.21 -17.79 -23.03
N LEU A 300 13.54 -17.22 -21.86
CA LEU A 300 14.89 -16.77 -21.53
C LEU A 300 15.87 -17.94 -21.53
N ALA A 301 15.49 -19.09 -20.97
CA ALA A 301 16.32 -20.30 -21.00
C ALA A 301 16.60 -20.78 -22.44
N VAL A 302 15.57 -20.81 -23.30
CA VAL A 302 15.72 -21.17 -24.72
C VAL A 302 16.63 -20.17 -25.45
N LYS A 303 16.45 -18.87 -25.21
CA LYS A 303 17.29 -17.83 -25.83
C LYS A 303 18.75 -17.91 -25.35
N ASN A 304 18.98 -18.19 -24.08
CA ASN A 304 20.33 -18.42 -23.56
C ASN A 304 20.98 -19.63 -24.21
N GLN A 305 20.25 -20.73 -24.38
CA GLN A 305 20.75 -21.91 -25.08
C GLN A 305 21.11 -21.59 -26.55
N GLN A 306 20.27 -20.79 -27.22
CA GLN A 306 20.55 -20.34 -28.59
C GLN A 306 21.81 -19.46 -28.67
N VAL A 307 22.00 -18.55 -27.71
CA VAL A 307 23.22 -17.72 -27.62
C VAL A 307 24.46 -18.58 -27.37
N GLU A 308 24.36 -19.59 -26.52
CA GLU A 308 25.46 -20.52 -26.25
C GLU A 308 25.84 -21.32 -27.50
N GLN A 309 24.87 -21.83 -28.26
CA GLN A 309 25.10 -22.52 -29.53
C GLN A 309 25.77 -21.61 -30.56
N LEU A 310 25.29 -20.36 -30.72
CA LEU A 310 25.91 -19.39 -31.63
C LEU A 310 27.34 -19.04 -31.21
N THR A 311 27.59 -18.94 -29.91
CA THR A 311 28.93 -18.68 -29.37
C THR A 311 29.88 -19.81 -29.74
N GLN A 312 29.45 -21.07 -29.58
CA GLN A 312 30.23 -22.25 -29.98
C GLN A 312 30.50 -22.28 -31.50
N GLN A 313 29.52 -21.91 -32.32
CA GLN A 313 29.71 -21.82 -33.78
C GLN A 313 30.73 -20.74 -34.16
N ILE A 314 30.67 -19.57 -33.50
CA ILE A 314 31.64 -18.49 -33.72
C ILE A 314 33.05 -18.96 -33.34
N GLU A 315 33.21 -19.62 -32.20
CA GLU A 315 34.49 -20.18 -31.77
C GLU A 315 35.05 -21.19 -32.78
N GLN A 316 34.19 -22.06 -33.34
CA GLN A 316 34.59 -23.00 -34.37
C GLN A 316 35.11 -22.28 -35.63
N VAL A 317 34.36 -21.29 -36.13
CA VAL A 317 34.77 -20.52 -37.33
C VAL A 317 36.07 -19.75 -37.09
N ILE A 318 36.27 -19.21 -35.87
CA ILE A 318 37.53 -18.57 -35.49
C ILE A 318 38.69 -19.57 -35.56
N ASN A 319 38.51 -20.78 -35.02
CA ASN A 319 39.54 -21.82 -35.06
C ASN A 319 39.87 -22.26 -36.49
N GLU A 320 38.85 -22.42 -37.34
CA GLU A 320 39.03 -22.74 -38.77
C GLU A 320 39.79 -21.62 -39.49
N LYS A 321 39.44 -20.35 -39.24
CA LYS A 321 40.16 -19.20 -39.78
C LYS A 321 41.63 -19.20 -39.37
N ILE A 322 41.93 -19.46 -38.09
CA ILE A 322 43.31 -19.56 -37.60
C ILE A 322 44.06 -20.68 -38.33
N SER A 323 43.42 -21.83 -38.55
CA SER A 323 44.02 -22.93 -39.30
C SER A 323 44.35 -22.54 -40.74
N PHE A 324 43.42 -21.92 -41.46
CA PHE A 324 43.66 -21.46 -42.83
C PHE A 324 44.72 -20.36 -42.91
N GLU A 325 44.79 -19.48 -41.91
CA GLU A 325 45.81 -18.43 -41.87
C GLU A 325 47.22 -19.01 -41.66
N ASN A 326 47.34 -20.06 -40.83
CA ASN A 326 48.59 -20.80 -40.68
C ASN A 326 49.01 -21.50 -41.99
N GLU A 327 48.07 -22.18 -42.65
CA GLU A 327 48.32 -22.83 -43.95
C GLU A 327 48.76 -21.82 -45.02
N ARG A 328 48.08 -20.66 -45.08
CA ARG A 328 48.46 -19.57 -45.99
C ARG A 328 49.89 -19.09 -45.72
N ASN A 329 50.27 -18.90 -44.46
CA ASN A 329 51.61 -18.45 -44.08
C ASN A 329 52.68 -19.48 -44.46
N ASP A 330 52.39 -20.78 -44.33
CA ASP A 330 53.32 -21.85 -44.74
C ASP A 330 53.47 -21.90 -46.27
N LEU A 331 52.39 -21.75 -47.02
CA LEU A 331 52.43 -21.65 -48.48
C LEU A 331 53.21 -20.40 -48.94
N GLU A 332 53.03 -19.26 -48.26
CA GLU A 332 53.79 -18.04 -48.57
C GLU A 332 55.30 -18.24 -48.35
N ARG A 333 55.69 -18.93 -47.27
CA ARG A 333 57.09 -19.30 -47.02
C ARG A 333 57.63 -20.20 -48.14
N GLN A 334 56.87 -21.20 -48.56
CA GLN A 334 57.27 -22.09 -49.67
C GLN A 334 57.46 -21.31 -50.98
N CYS A 335 56.57 -20.36 -51.29
CA CYS A 335 56.72 -19.50 -52.47
C CYS A 335 58.02 -18.68 -52.40
N ARG A 336 58.32 -18.03 -51.26
CA ARG A 336 59.56 -17.25 -51.09
C ARG A 336 60.82 -18.09 -51.29
N VAL A 337 60.83 -19.34 -50.80
CA VAL A 337 61.95 -20.27 -51.02
C VAL A 337 62.10 -20.61 -52.51
N LYS A 338 61.00 -20.88 -53.21
CA LYS A 338 61.01 -21.15 -54.65
C LYS A 338 61.46 -19.92 -55.46
N ASP A 339 61.03 -18.72 -55.09
CA ASP A 339 61.45 -17.48 -55.75
C ASP A 339 62.96 -17.25 -55.60
N SER A 340 63.51 -17.49 -54.40
CA SER A 340 64.96 -17.44 -54.18
C SER A 340 65.71 -18.46 -55.04
N MET A 341 65.23 -19.71 -55.07
CA MET A 341 65.84 -20.76 -55.90
C MET A 341 65.78 -20.43 -57.39
N THR A 342 64.68 -19.83 -57.84
CA THR A 342 64.50 -19.37 -59.22
C THR A 342 65.50 -18.25 -59.55
N ALA A 343 65.66 -17.27 -58.66
CA ALA A 343 66.63 -16.19 -58.83
C ALA A 343 68.08 -16.71 -58.89
N ASP A 344 68.43 -17.70 -58.06
CA ASP A 344 69.74 -18.36 -58.08
C ASP A 344 69.98 -19.10 -59.41
N LEU A 345 68.99 -19.87 -59.88
CA LEU A 345 69.06 -20.56 -61.16
C LEU A 345 69.19 -19.58 -62.33
N GLU A 346 68.42 -18.50 -62.35
CA GLU A 346 68.56 -17.44 -63.36
C GLU A 346 69.95 -16.80 -63.35
N SER A 347 70.52 -16.58 -62.16
CA SER A 347 71.88 -16.06 -62.02
C SER A 347 72.92 -17.02 -62.61
N GLN A 348 72.77 -18.33 -62.34
CA GLN A 348 73.61 -19.37 -62.92
C GLN A 348 73.48 -19.42 -64.44
N ILE A 349 72.27 -19.37 -64.98
CA ILE A 349 72.00 -19.32 -66.43
C ILE A 349 72.70 -18.11 -67.05
N ARG A 350 72.51 -16.91 -66.49
CA ARG A 350 73.18 -15.68 -66.98
C ARG A 350 74.71 -15.80 -66.97
N ASN A 351 75.27 -16.49 -65.98
CA ASN A 351 76.72 -16.73 -65.91
C ASN A 351 77.19 -17.71 -67.00
N LEU A 352 76.46 -18.81 -67.19
CA LEU A 352 76.72 -19.79 -68.25
C LEU A 352 76.61 -19.15 -69.65
N GLU A 353 75.61 -18.32 -69.88
CA GLU A 353 75.44 -17.56 -71.14
C GLU A 353 76.63 -16.63 -71.41
N ARG A 354 77.15 -15.95 -70.37
CA ARG A 354 78.37 -15.13 -70.49
C ARG A 354 79.59 -15.99 -70.85
N GLN A 355 79.77 -17.14 -70.20
CA GLN A 355 80.85 -18.08 -70.51
C GLN A 355 80.76 -18.60 -71.95
N LEU A 356 79.57 -18.96 -72.41
CA LEU A 356 79.31 -19.33 -73.81
C LEU A 356 79.64 -18.19 -74.77
N THR A 357 79.29 -16.95 -74.45
CA THR A 357 79.60 -15.78 -75.27
C THR A 357 81.11 -15.55 -75.38
N VAL A 358 81.83 -15.69 -74.26
CA VAL A 358 83.31 -15.60 -74.22
C VAL A 358 83.97 -16.73 -75.01
N ASN A 359 83.49 -17.98 -74.85
CA ASN A 359 83.98 -19.12 -75.62
C ASN A 359 83.69 -18.96 -77.12
N ASN A 360 82.54 -18.41 -77.50
CA ASN A 360 82.22 -18.10 -78.89
C ASN A 360 83.07 -16.97 -79.47
N HIS A 361 83.60 -16.05 -78.64
CA HIS A 361 84.55 -15.02 -79.09
C HIS A 361 86.00 -15.54 -79.23
N LEU A 362 86.32 -16.72 -78.67
CA LEU A 362 87.63 -17.38 -78.78
C LEU A 362 87.69 -18.42 -79.92
N ILE A 363 86.58 -18.69 -80.60
CA ILE A 363 86.47 -19.67 -81.69
C ILE A 363 86.34 -18.92 -83.03
N ILE A 364 87.35 -19.07 -83.90
CA ILE A 364 87.29 -18.79 -85.35
C ILE A 364 86.03 -19.47 -85.92
N PRO A 365 85.27 -18.85 -86.85
CA PRO A 365 83.97 -19.35 -87.25
C PRO A 365 84.07 -20.74 -87.87
N ILE A 366 83.59 -21.74 -87.14
CA ILE A 366 83.31 -23.07 -87.65
C ILE A 366 81.80 -23.12 -87.83
N GLU A 367 81.38 -23.33 -89.07
CA GLU A 367 79.99 -23.57 -89.47
C GLU A 367 79.29 -24.52 -88.50
N PRO A 368 78.09 -24.18 -88.00
CA PRO A 368 77.30 -25.16 -87.29
C PRO A 368 76.63 -26.04 -88.34
N THR A 369 77.18 -27.23 -88.55
CA THR A 369 76.38 -28.38 -88.96
C THR A 369 75.39 -28.70 -87.84
N VAL A 370 74.29 -27.96 -87.78
CA VAL A 370 73.14 -28.31 -86.94
C VAL A 370 72.49 -29.52 -87.61
N SER A 371 72.55 -30.67 -86.93
CA SER A 371 71.91 -31.87 -87.40
C SER A 371 70.38 -31.67 -87.36
N LYS A 372 69.69 -32.14 -88.39
CA LYS A 372 68.23 -32.10 -88.54
C LYS A 372 67.48 -32.70 -87.32
N VAL A 373 68.18 -33.51 -86.51
CA VAL A 373 67.66 -34.22 -85.32
C VAL A 373 67.45 -33.28 -84.12
N ASP A 374 68.23 -32.20 -84.01
CA ASP A 374 68.13 -31.28 -82.86
C ASP A 374 66.96 -30.30 -82.99
N TYR A 375 66.61 -29.92 -84.24
CA TYR A 375 65.37 -29.20 -84.53
C TYR A 375 64.12 -30.05 -84.29
N GLU A 376 64.16 -31.34 -84.61
CA GLU A 376 63.02 -32.23 -84.37
C GLU A 376 62.76 -32.46 -82.88
N LYS A 377 63.80 -32.58 -82.05
CA LYS A 377 63.64 -32.68 -80.58
C LYS A 377 63.10 -31.38 -79.97
N LEU A 378 63.63 -30.23 -80.38
CA LEU A 378 63.15 -28.94 -79.89
C LEU A 378 61.70 -28.68 -80.33
N ASP A 379 61.32 -29.06 -81.56
CA ASP A 379 59.95 -28.95 -82.05
C ASP A 379 59.00 -29.92 -81.30
N GLN A 380 59.46 -31.11 -80.93
CA GLN A 380 58.70 -32.03 -80.06
C GLN A 380 58.48 -31.46 -78.65
N GLU A 381 59.50 -30.89 -78.03
CA GLU A 381 59.37 -30.24 -76.72
C GLU A 381 58.47 -29.00 -76.78
N LEU A 382 58.57 -28.21 -77.85
CA LEU A 382 57.73 -27.04 -78.08
C LEU A 382 56.26 -27.43 -78.33
N ASN A 383 56.03 -28.55 -79.01
CA ASN A 383 54.68 -29.12 -79.18
C ASN A 383 54.12 -29.70 -77.87
N LEU A 384 54.94 -30.32 -77.03
CA LEU A 384 54.53 -30.83 -75.72
C LEU A 384 54.19 -29.68 -74.75
N THR A 385 54.99 -28.62 -74.74
CA THR A 385 54.73 -27.43 -73.93
C THR A 385 53.49 -26.68 -74.41
N ARG A 386 53.26 -26.56 -75.72
CA ARG A 386 51.99 -26.04 -76.27
C ARG A 386 50.78 -26.87 -75.83
N LYS A 387 50.85 -28.20 -75.91
CA LYS A 387 49.78 -29.08 -75.41
C LYS A 387 49.51 -28.90 -73.92
N ARG A 388 50.56 -28.74 -73.10
CA ARG A 388 50.41 -28.47 -71.66
C ARG A 388 49.75 -27.11 -71.42
N LEU A 389 50.16 -26.08 -72.16
CA LEU A 389 49.58 -24.75 -72.07
C LEU A 389 48.10 -24.75 -72.47
N ASP A 390 47.74 -25.46 -73.54
CA ASP A 390 46.35 -25.64 -73.96
C ASP A 390 45.54 -26.36 -72.86
N GLY A 391 46.12 -27.38 -72.21
CA GLY A 391 45.51 -28.05 -71.06
C GLY A 391 45.23 -27.08 -69.90
N ILE A 392 46.22 -26.28 -69.51
CA ILE A 392 46.06 -25.27 -68.46
C ILE A 392 45.00 -24.23 -68.85
N MET A 393 44.99 -23.78 -70.11
CA MET A 393 43.98 -22.84 -70.61
C MET A 393 42.57 -23.42 -70.58
N THR A 394 42.40 -24.71 -70.85
CA THR A 394 41.09 -25.37 -70.68
C THR A 394 40.69 -25.48 -69.22
N GLU A 395 41.61 -25.74 -68.31
CA GLU A 395 41.34 -25.81 -66.86
C GLU A 395 40.98 -24.43 -66.28
N ILE A 396 41.64 -23.36 -66.73
CA ILE A 396 41.28 -21.99 -66.36
C ILE A 396 39.86 -21.68 -66.83
N LYS A 397 39.52 -22.00 -68.09
CA LYS A 397 38.16 -21.78 -68.62
C LYS A 397 37.09 -22.55 -67.85
N THR A 398 37.36 -23.79 -67.41
CA THR A 398 36.40 -24.55 -66.61
C THR A 398 36.26 -23.98 -65.21
N LYS A 399 37.35 -23.50 -64.60
CA LYS A 399 37.31 -22.81 -63.30
C LYS A 399 36.58 -21.48 -63.37
N ASP A 400 36.78 -20.68 -64.42
CA ASP A 400 36.05 -19.44 -64.63
C ASP A 400 34.54 -19.70 -64.81
N ALA A 401 34.18 -20.74 -65.56
CA ALA A 401 32.79 -21.16 -65.71
C ALA A 401 32.16 -21.62 -64.39
N LEU A 402 32.93 -22.37 -63.57
CA LEU A 402 32.50 -22.78 -62.24
C LEU A 402 32.30 -21.57 -61.32
N ASN A 403 33.23 -20.61 -61.34
CA ASN A 403 33.18 -19.42 -60.50
C ASN A 403 31.98 -18.53 -60.89
N SER A 404 31.72 -18.37 -62.18
CA SER A 404 30.54 -17.64 -62.67
C SER A 404 29.23 -18.32 -62.29
N LYS A 405 29.19 -19.66 -62.23
CA LYS A 405 28.05 -20.42 -61.70
C LYS A 405 27.87 -20.21 -60.19
N LEU A 406 28.96 -20.22 -59.42
CA LEU A 406 28.93 -19.98 -57.98
C LEU A 406 28.42 -18.56 -57.65
N GLU A 407 28.83 -17.56 -58.44
CA GLU A 407 28.33 -16.19 -58.33
C GLU A 407 26.83 -16.10 -58.62
N GLN A 408 26.33 -16.83 -59.61
CA GLN A 408 24.88 -16.95 -59.86
C GLN A 408 24.14 -17.61 -58.70
N ASP A 409 24.66 -18.71 -58.16
CA ASP A 409 24.04 -19.43 -57.04
C ASP A 409 24.02 -18.55 -55.77
N LEU A 410 25.10 -17.81 -55.49
CA LEU A 410 25.16 -16.82 -54.41
C LEU A 410 24.14 -15.70 -54.59
N HIS A 411 23.96 -15.21 -55.82
CA HIS A 411 22.97 -14.19 -56.12
C HIS A 411 21.54 -14.68 -55.88
N LEU A 412 21.22 -15.89 -56.33
CA LEU A 412 19.91 -16.52 -56.11
C LEU A 412 19.65 -16.78 -54.61
N LEU A 413 20.66 -17.25 -53.87
CA LEU A 413 20.54 -17.48 -52.44
C LEU A 413 20.25 -16.17 -51.69
N LYS A 414 20.90 -15.07 -52.10
CA LYS A 414 20.68 -13.75 -51.52
C LYS A 414 19.25 -13.26 -51.78
N ILE A 415 18.76 -13.36 -53.01
CA ILE A 415 17.37 -13.02 -53.35
C ILE A 415 16.39 -13.83 -52.49
N PHE A 416 16.61 -15.15 -52.38
CA PHE A 416 15.74 -16.02 -51.58
C PHE A 416 15.72 -15.61 -50.09
N HIS A 417 16.88 -15.30 -49.50
CA HIS A 417 16.93 -14.89 -48.08
C HIS A 417 16.32 -13.50 -47.86
N ASP A 418 16.54 -12.57 -48.79
CA ASP A 418 15.96 -11.24 -48.72
C ASP A 418 14.41 -11.32 -48.82
N GLU A 419 13.87 -12.16 -49.71
CA GLU A 419 12.43 -12.41 -49.82
C GLU A 419 11.83 -13.07 -48.57
N GLN A 420 12.50 -14.08 -48.00
CA GLN A 420 12.07 -14.71 -46.75
C GLN A 420 12.07 -13.71 -45.58
N LEU A 421 13.12 -12.88 -45.51
CA LEU A 421 13.22 -11.85 -44.48
C LEU A 421 12.12 -10.80 -44.62
N GLU A 422 11.82 -10.35 -45.84
CA GLU A 422 10.72 -9.42 -46.15
C GLU A 422 9.37 -10.01 -45.69
N GLN A 423 9.11 -11.29 -45.98
CA GLN A 423 7.90 -11.99 -45.53
C GLN A 423 7.79 -12.05 -44.01
N HIS A 424 8.88 -12.39 -43.31
CA HIS A 424 8.90 -12.41 -41.85
C HIS A 424 8.69 -11.03 -41.24
N ILE A 425 9.28 -9.98 -41.82
CA ILE A 425 9.05 -8.58 -41.41
C ILE A 425 7.58 -8.21 -41.59
N GLN A 426 6.96 -8.62 -42.69
CA GLN A 426 5.56 -8.29 -42.99
C GLN A 426 4.58 -9.00 -42.04
N ILE A 427 4.84 -10.25 -41.67
CA ILE A 427 4.08 -10.98 -40.65
C ILE A 427 4.22 -10.28 -39.30
N ALA A 428 5.46 -9.97 -38.86
CA ALA A 428 5.70 -9.30 -37.60
C ALA A 428 5.04 -7.90 -37.54
N ALA A 429 5.05 -7.15 -38.65
CA ALA A 429 4.39 -5.87 -38.75
C ALA A 429 2.86 -6.00 -38.62
N SER A 430 2.26 -7.04 -39.20
CA SER A 430 0.83 -7.34 -39.05
C SER A 430 0.47 -7.65 -37.60
N ASP A 431 1.25 -8.49 -36.92
CA ASP A 431 1.03 -8.86 -35.51
C ASP A 431 1.14 -7.65 -34.58
N VAL A 432 2.13 -6.77 -34.82
CA VAL A 432 2.29 -5.53 -34.07
C VAL A 432 1.08 -4.61 -34.25
N GLU A 433 0.55 -4.50 -35.47
CA GLU A 433 -0.62 -3.65 -35.71
C GLU A 433 -1.88 -4.24 -35.05
N GLN A 434 -2.04 -5.57 -35.06
CA GLN A 434 -3.13 -6.23 -34.33
C GLN A 434 -3.05 -5.96 -32.82
N LEU A 435 -1.88 -6.12 -32.21
CA LEU A 435 -1.67 -5.80 -30.79
C LEU A 435 -1.93 -4.32 -30.49
N ARG A 436 -1.53 -3.39 -31.37
CA ARG A 436 -1.84 -1.97 -31.22
C ARG A 436 -3.34 -1.70 -31.24
N THR A 437 -4.09 -2.38 -32.10
CA THR A 437 -5.55 -2.23 -32.13
C THR A 437 -6.20 -2.78 -30.85
N GLU A 438 -5.72 -3.91 -30.33
CA GLU A 438 -6.23 -4.50 -29.09
C GLU A 438 -5.92 -3.64 -27.85
N ILE A 439 -4.71 -3.06 -27.78
CA ILE A 439 -4.38 -2.09 -26.73
C ILE A 439 -5.30 -0.87 -26.81
N ARG A 440 -5.61 -0.39 -28.02
CA ARG A 440 -6.50 0.76 -28.21
C ARG A 440 -7.93 0.44 -27.77
N THR A 441 -8.46 -0.74 -28.08
CA THR A 441 -9.82 -1.14 -27.65
C THR A 441 -9.89 -1.33 -26.13
N LEU A 442 -8.88 -1.96 -25.52
CA LEU A 442 -8.80 -2.10 -24.06
C LEU A 442 -8.71 -0.74 -23.36
N LYS A 443 -7.95 0.20 -23.92
CA LYS A 443 -7.84 1.56 -23.39
C LYS A 443 -9.19 2.28 -23.40
N ASN A 444 -9.92 2.21 -24.52
CA ASN A 444 -11.26 2.79 -24.65
C ASN A 444 -12.25 2.16 -23.64
N LEU A 445 -12.23 0.83 -23.46
CA LEU A 445 -13.05 0.13 -22.47
C LEU A 445 -12.72 0.54 -21.02
N CYS A 446 -11.45 0.81 -20.72
CA CYS A 446 -11.04 1.33 -19.42
C CYS A 446 -11.52 2.76 -19.18
N GLU A 447 -11.47 3.61 -20.21
CA GLU A 447 -11.99 4.98 -20.17
C GLU A 447 -13.52 5.00 -19.99
N GLU A 448 -14.28 4.20 -20.75
CA GLU A 448 -15.74 4.06 -20.57
C GLU A 448 -16.11 3.59 -19.16
N LYS A 449 -15.39 2.61 -18.61
CA LYS A 449 -15.62 2.15 -17.23
C LYS A 449 -15.24 3.16 -16.18
N ALA A 450 -14.27 4.05 -16.46
CA ALA A 450 -13.93 5.15 -15.57
C ALA A 450 -15.06 6.19 -15.56
N ASP A 451 -15.60 6.52 -16.73
CA ASP A 451 -16.69 7.49 -16.89
C ASP A 451 -18.02 6.98 -16.31
N GLU A 452 -18.34 5.69 -16.43
CA GLU A 452 -19.49 5.07 -15.74
C GLU A 452 -19.36 5.14 -14.21
N LYS A 453 -18.14 5.03 -13.70
CA LYS A 453 -17.87 5.05 -12.25
C LYS A 453 -17.95 6.47 -11.68
N ILE A 454 -17.57 7.47 -12.46
CA ILE A 454 -17.77 8.89 -12.13
C ILE A 454 -19.26 9.23 -12.17
N SER A 455 -19.99 8.82 -13.21
CA SER A 455 -21.44 9.08 -13.34
C SER A 455 -22.30 8.42 -12.25
N ARG A 456 -21.86 7.28 -11.69
CA ARG A 456 -22.54 6.64 -10.54
C ARG A 456 -22.17 7.28 -9.20
N SER A 457 -21.08 8.02 -9.12
CA SER A 457 -20.68 8.76 -7.91
C SER A 457 -21.57 9.99 -7.69
N ASP A 458 -22.02 10.63 -8.77
CA ASP A 458 -22.82 11.86 -8.72
C ASP A 458 -24.32 11.62 -8.44
N TYR A 459 -24.76 10.36 -8.35
CA TYR A 459 -26.15 9.97 -8.06
C TYR A 459 -26.36 9.49 -6.61
N VAL A 460 -25.34 9.57 -5.75
CA VAL A 460 -25.39 9.09 -4.35
C VAL A 460 -25.10 10.19 -3.31
N GLU A 461 -25.03 11.46 -3.74
CA GLU A 461 -25.30 12.60 -2.84
C GLU A 461 -26.77 13.02 -2.96
#